data_AF-A0A9J5XJ28-F1
#
_entry.id   AF-A0A9J5XJ28-F1
#
_cell.length_a   1.000
_cell.length_b   1.000
_cell.length_c   1.000
_cell.angle_alpha   90.00
_cell.angle_beta   90.00
_cell.angle_gamma   90.00
#
_symmetry.space_group_name_H-M   'P 1'
#
loop_
_entity.id
_entity.type
_entity.pdbx_description
1 polymer ?
#
loop_
_entity_poly.entity_id
_entity_poly.type
_entity_poly.pdbx_seq_one_letter_code
_entity_poly.pdbx_strand_id
1 'polypeptide(L)' 'MNISILLRHSGIWVSEVKYESYKSDGIVVGQSILFLNLKTAISAELDIDVSRKNIEISYIVEGNSSPMKIKNDMGVKLYL' A
#
# COMPACT_ATOMS: atom_id res chain seq x y z
N MET A 1 5.63 -11.34 -13.47
CA MET A 1 5.43 -9.89 -13.72
C MET A 1 5.51 -9.18 -12.38
N ASN A 2 6.17 -8.04 -12.33
CA ASN A 2 6.36 -7.27 -11.10
C ASN A 2 5.51 -6.00 -11.15
N ILE A 3 5.16 -5.49 -9.98
CA ILE A 3 4.35 -4.29 -9.78
C ILE A 3 5.16 -3.34 -8.92
N SER A 4 5.31 -2.10 -9.38
CA SER A 4 5.91 -1.02 -8.60
C SER A 4 4.81 -0.33 -7.80
N ILE A 5 5.01 -0.17 -6.50
CA ILE A 5 4.10 0.52 -5.58
C ILE A 5 4.83 1.75 -5.03
N LEU A 6 4.21 2.92 -5.18
CA LEU A 6 4.70 4.17 -4.61
C LEU A 6 4.11 4.36 -3.21
N LEU A 7 4.97 4.59 -2.22
CA LEU A 7 4.59 4.81 -0.82
C LEU A 7 4.76 6.29 -0.50
N ARG A 8 3.71 6.97 -0.04
CA ARG A 8 3.78 8.34 0.48
C ARG A 8 3.63 8.32 1.99
N HIS A 9 4.59 8.89 2.71
CA HIS A 9 4.62 8.84 4.18
C HIS A 9 5.25 10.10 4.79
N SER A 10 5.22 10.22 6.11
CA SER A 10 5.84 11.32 6.87
C SER A 10 5.35 12.74 6.50
N GLY A 11 4.24 12.85 5.78
CA GLY A 11 3.54 14.09 5.48
C GLY A 11 2.37 14.36 6.43
N ILE A 12 1.59 15.38 6.10
CA ILE A 12 0.48 15.90 6.90
C ILE A 12 -0.79 15.86 6.06
N TRP A 13 -1.86 15.33 6.63
CA TRP A 13 -3.20 15.47 6.07
C TRP A 13 -3.71 16.88 6.34
N VAL A 14 -3.95 17.65 5.28
CA VAL A 14 -4.51 19.00 5.36
C VAL A 14 -6.01 19.01 5.02
N SER A 15 -6.53 17.91 4.45
CA SER A 15 -7.96 17.57 4.33
C SER A 15 -8.10 16.06 4.12
N GLU A 16 -9.34 15.54 4.05
CA GLU A 16 -9.61 14.11 3.80
C GLU A 16 -9.00 13.58 2.49
N VAL A 17 -8.79 14.46 1.51
CA VAL A 17 -8.28 14.09 0.16
C VAL A 17 -6.89 14.65 -0.12
N LYS A 18 -6.31 15.44 0.80
CA LYS A 18 -5.10 16.20 0.55
C LYS A 18 -4.01 15.88 1.56
N TYR A 19 -2.99 15.18 1.10
CA TYR A 19 -1.79 14.84 1.84
C TYR A 19 -0.60 15.63 1.29
N GLU A 20 0.02 16.46 2.12
CA GLU A 20 1.11 17.37 1.74
C GLU A 20 2.38 17.12 2.55
N SER A 21 3.50 17.71 2.11
CA SER A 21 4.80 17.64 2.79
C SER A 21 5.28 16.22 3.05
N TYR A 22 4.88 15.26 2.21
CA TYR A 22 5.23 13.85 2.33
C TYR A 22 6.59 13.55 1.70
N LYS A 23 7.20 12.46 2.18
CA LYS A 23 8.28 11.75 1.49
C LYS A 23 7.69 10.63 0.65
N SER A 24 8.43 10.23 -0.37
CA SER A 24 8.00 9.17 -1.27
C SER A 24 9.11 8.14 -1.47
N ASP A 25 8.77 6.89 -1.22
CA ASP A 25 9.61 5.72 -1.49
C ASP A 25 8.89 4.77 -2.43
N GLY A 26 9.59 3.77 -2.96
CA GLY A 26 9.04 2.84 -3.94
C GLY A 26 9.47 1.41 -3.66
N ILE A 27 8.51 0.49 -3.62
CA ILE A 27 8.79 -0.94 -3.52
C ILE A 27 8.38 -1.65 -4.80
N VAL A 28 9.11 -2.69 -5.17
CA VAL A 28 8.78 -3.57 -6.28
C VAL A 28 8.38 -4.92 -5.72
N VAL A 29 7.18 -5.38 -6.04
CA VAL A 29 6.62 -6.64 -5.55
C VAL A 29 6.17 -7.54 -6.69
N GLY A 30 6.14 -8.85 -6.44
CA GLY A 30 5.54 -9.79 -7.39
C GLY A 30 4.04 -9.58 -7.50
N GLN A 31 3.47 -9.77 -8.69
CA GLN A 31 2.02 -9.63 -8.95
C GLN A 31 1.13 -10.49 -8.02
N SER A 32 1.65 -11.60 -7.49
CA SER A 32 0.94 -12.51 -6.58
C SER A 32 1.54 -12.54 -5.18
N ILE A 33 2.01 -11.39 -4.69
CA ILE A 33 2.57 -11.26 -3.34
C ILE A 33 1.50 -11.53 -2.26
N LEU A 34 1.85 -12.33 -1.27
CA LEU A 34 0.99 -12.55 -0.10
C LEU A 34 0.88 -11.28 0.74
N PHE A 35 -0.27 -11.05 1.37
CA PHE A 35 -0.52 -9.88 2.20
C PHE A 35 0.52 -9.66 3.29
N LEU A 36 0.91 -10.73 3.99
CA LEU A 36 1.92 -10.65 5.04
C LEU A 36 3.28 -10.20 4.50
N ASN A 37 3.63 -10.66 3.30
CA ASN A 37 4.88 -10.29 2.65
C ASN A 37 4.83 -8.85 2.15
N LEU A 38 3.68 -8.39 1.63
CA LEU A 38 3.48 -6.99 1.26
C LEU A 38 3.59 -6.07 2.48
N LYS A 39 2.93 -6.43 3.59
CA LYS A 39 3.03 -5.69 4.86
C LYS A 39 4.48 -5.64 5.34
N THR A 40 5.19 -6.75 5.29
CA THR A 40 6.60 -6.83 5.69
C THR A 40 7.48 -5.96 4.80
N ALA A 41 7.28 -5.99 3.48
CA ALA A 41 8.03 -5.17 2.53
C ALA A 41 7.81 -3.67 2.77
N ILE A 42 6.56 -3.23 2.94
CA ILE A 42 6.23 -1.83 3.27
C ILE A 42 6.86 -1.42 4.60
N SER A 43 6.79 -2.30 5.62
CA SER A 43 7.33 -1.99 6.94
C SER A 43 8.84 -1.86 6.93
N ALA A 44 9.53 -2.72 6.18
CA ALA A 44 10.97 -2.69 6.02
C ALA A 44 11.42 -1.43 5.27
N GLU A 45 10.73 -1.05 4.19
CA GLU A 45 11.04 0.17 3.42
C GLU A 45 10.87 1.43 4.28
N LEU A 46 9.81 1.47 5.10
CA LEU A 46 9.47 2.64 5.92
C LEU A 46 10.10 2.63 7.33
N ASP A 47 10.91 1.63 7.65
CA ASP A 47 11.50 1.40 8.99
C ASP A 47 10.45 1.44 10.13
N ILE A 48 9.33 0.75 9.93
CA ILE A 48 8.22 0.69 10.88
C ILE A 48 8.31 -0.56 11.74
N ASP A 49 8.40 -0.37 13.05
CA ASP A 49 8.21 -1.45 14.03
C ASP A 49 6.75 -1.91 14.10
N VAL A 50 6.45 -2.97 13.35
CA VAL A 50 5.13 -3.62 13.28
C VAL A 50 4.73 -4.41 14.52
N SER A 51 5.63 -4.61 15.49
CA SER A 51 5.26 -5.22 16.77
C SER A 51 4.46 -4.27 17.66
N ARG A 52 4.59 -2.96 17.41
CA ARG A 52 3.98 -1.88 18.19
C ARG A 52 2.98 -1.03 17.39
N LYS A 53 2.98 -1.16 16.06
CA LYS A 53 2.17 -0.34 15.15
C LYS A 53 1.42 -1.22 14.16
N ASN A 54 0.16 -0.88 13.89
CA ASN A 54 -0.62 -1.48 12.82
C ASN A 54 -0.48 -0.65 11.54
N ILE A 55 -0.32 -1.34 10.41
CA ILE A 55 -0.36 -0.75 9.07
C ILE A 55 -1.71 -1.13 8.48
N GLU A 56 -2.54 -0.12 8.22
CA GLU A 56 -3.79 -0.24 7.48
C GLU A 56 -3.54 0.17 6.02
N ILE A 57 -3.95 -0.66 5.08
CA ILE A 57 -3.80 -0.40 3.64
C ILE A 57 -5.20 -0.22 3.07
N SER A 58 -5.56 1.03 2.77
CA SER A 58 -6.85 1.39 2.19
C SER A 58 -6.69 1.74 0.71
N TYR A 59 -7.60 1.26 -0.13
CA TYR A 59 -7.64 1.56 -1.56
C TYR A 59 -8.93 2.31 -1.88
N ILE A 60 -8.81 3.54 -2.38
CA ILE A 60 -9.94 4.40 -2.75
C ILE A 60 -9.90 4.56 -4.28
N VAL A 61 -11.01 4.28 -4.95
CA VAL A 61 -11.16 4.46 -6.40
C VAL A 61 -12.04 5.67 -6.64
N GLU A 62 -11.48 6.69 -7.29
CA GLU A 62 -12.28 7.78 -7.85
C GLU A 62 -12.63 7.46 -9.32
N GLY A 63 -13.93 7.53 -9.67
CA GLY A 63 -14.42 7.40 -11.05
C GLY A 63 -14.80 5.96 -11.51
N ASN A 64 -15.11 5.84 -12.81
CA ASN A 64 -15.51 4.60 -13.51
C ASN A 64 -14.32 3.69 -13.90
N SER A 65 -13.15 3.89 -13.29
CA SER A 65 -12.01 3.01 -13.49
C SER A 65 -12.28 1.66 -12.83
N SER A 66 -11.97 0.55 -13.52
CA SER A 66 -12.05 -0.78 -12.93
C SER A 66 -11.29 -0.78 -11.60
N PRO A 67 -11.98 -1.00 -10.47
CA PRO A 67 -11.32 -0.93 -9.18
C PRO A 67 -10.29 -2.06 -9.11
N MET A 68 -9.07 -1.72 -8.72
CA MET A 68 -8.09 -2.73 -8.35
C MET A 68 -8.63 -3.51 -7.15
N LYS A 69 -9.09 -4.75 -7.37
CA LYS A 69 -9.75 -5.54 -6.32
C LYS A 69 -8.67 -6.30 -5.55
N ILE A 70 -8.47 -5.95 -4.29
CA ILE A 70 -7.69 -6.73 -3.32
C ILE A 70 -8.68 -7.69 -2.65
N LYS A 71 -8.70 -8.95 -3.08
CA LYS A 71 -9.50 -10.00 -2.42
C LYS A 71 -8.61 -10.85 -1.53
N ASN A 72 -9.10 -11.23 -0.35
CA ASN A 72 -8.46 -12.19 0.53
C ASN A 72 -9.17 -13.55 0.43
N ASP A 73 -8.82 -14.33 -0.58
CA ASP A 73 -9.29 -15.71 -0.77
C ASP A 73 -8.22 -16.68 -0.24
N MET A 74 -7.90 -16.58 1.07
CA MET A 74 -6.75 -17.25 1.72
C MET A 74 -5.36 -16.83 1.19
N GLY A 75 -5.32 -15.68 0.51
CA GLY A 75 -4.16 -15.00 -0.04
C GLY A 75 -4.64 -13.72 -0.75
N VAL A 76 -3.83 -12.65 -0.71
CA VAL A 76 -4.17 -11.40 -1.41
C VAL A 76 -3.82 -11.52 -2.88
N LYS A 77 -4.82 -11.34 -3.74
CA LYS A 77 -4.65 -11.27 -5.19
C LYS A 77 -5.02 -9.87 -5.67
N LEU A 78 -4.12 -9.29 -6.48
CA LEU A 78 -4.34 -8.02 -7.13
C LEU A 78 -4.97 -8.26 -8.50
N TYR A 79 -6.18 -7.75 -8.70
CA TYR A 79 -6.88 -7.80 -9.99
C TYR A 79 -7.01 -6.38 -10.56
N LEU A 80 -6.73 -6.22 -11.85
CA LEU A 80 -7.03 -5.01 -12.62
C LEU A 80 -8.48 -5.07 -13.13
#